data_AF-A0A356T3I9-F1
#
_entry.id   AF-A0A356T3I9-F1
#
_cell.length_a   1.000
_cell.length_b   1.000
_cell.length_c   1.000
_cell.angle_alpha   90.00
_cell.angle_beta   90.00
_cell.angle_gamma   90.00
#
_symmetry.space_group_name_H-M   'P 1'
#
loop_
_entity.id
_entity.type
_entity.pdbx_description
1 polymer ?
#
loop_
_entity_poly.entity_id
_entity_poly.type
_entity_poly.pdbx_seq_one_letter_code
_entity_poly.pdbx_strand_id
1 'polypeptide(L)' 'MQERFGRYELLERIGVGGMAEVFRAVQRGAAGFSRPVAIKRILPHIASDPETVEMFIDEAK' A
#
# COMPACT_ATOMS: atom_id res chain seq x y z
N MET A 1 -2.76 -3.31 14.94
CA MET A 1 -4.08 -3.74 14.45
C MET A 1 -3.91 -4.14 12.99
N GLN A 2 -4.36 -5.33 12.60
CA GLN A 2 -4.34 -5.75 11.19
C GLN A 2 -5.45 -4.97 10.45
N GLU A 3 -5.06 -4.08 9.54
CA GLU A 3 -5.97 -3.23 8.76
C GLU A 3 -6.29 -3.93 7.43
N ARG A 4 -7.56 -4.01 7.04
CA ARG A 4 -7.95 -4.59 5.75
C ARG A 4 -8.14 -3.50 4.70
N PHE A 5 -7.46 -3.65 3.57
CA PHE A 5 -7.59 -2.80 2.40
C PHE A 5 -8.10 -3.63 1.22
N GLY A 6 -9.42 -3.69 1.03
CA GLY A 6 -10.05 -4.55 0.03
C GLY A 6 -9.67 -6.03 0.22
N ARG A 7 -9.02 -6.63 -0.79
CA ARG A 7 -8.54 -8.02 -0.78
C ARG A 7 -7.18 -8.22 -0.08
N TYR A 8 -6.65 -7.15 0.50
CA TYR A 8 -5.35 -7.15 1.17
C TYR A 8 -5.51 -7.00 2.67
N GLU A 9 -4.65 -7.68 3.41
CA GLU A 9 -4.50 -7.54 4.85
C GLU A 9 -3.13 -6.93 5.13
N LEU A 10 -3.11 -5.72 5.68
CA LEU A 10 -1.90 -5.03 6.11
C LEU A 10 -1.46 -5.65 7.44
N LEU A 11 -0.26 -6.24 7.44
CA LEU A 11 0.28 -6.91 8.62
C LEU A 11 1.06 -5.92 9.49
N GLU A 12 2.09 -5.31 8.91
CA GLU A 12 2.95 -4.35 9.60
C GLU A 12 3.54 -3.34 8.63
N ARG A 13 3.85 -2.14 9.15
CA ARG A 13 4.56 -1.12 8.40
C ARG A 13 6.05 -1.45 8.41
N ILE A 14 6.64 -1.58 7.23
CA ILE A 14 8.05 -1.96 7.06
C ILE A 14 8.94 -0.78 6.65
N GLY A 15 8.36 0.37 6.29
CA GLY A 15 9.12 1.57 5.99
C GLY A 15 8.25 2.80 5.83
N VAL A 16 8.86 3.97 5.99
CA VAL A 16 8.27 5.29 5.73
C VAL A 16 9.29 6.12 4.98
N GLY A 17 8.91 6.66 3.83
CA GLY A 17 9.69 7.64 3.08
C GLY A 17 9.00 9.01 3.07
N GLY A 18 9.53 9.94 2.28
CA GLY A 18 8.97 11.30 2.18
C GLY A 18 7.58 11.38 1.56
N MET A 19 7.22 10.46 0.66
CA MET A 19 5.94 10.49 -0.08
C MET A 19 4.94 9.43 0.38
N ALA A 20 5.43 8.30 0.90
CA ALA A 20 4.61 7.12 1.16
C ALA A 20 5.18 6.27 2.29
N GLU A 21 4.29 5.46 2.86
CA GLU A 21 4.65 4.36 3.75
C GLU A 21 4.47 3.02 3.04
N VAL A 22 5.29 2.04 3.43
CA VAL A 22 5.27 0.68 2.86
C VAL A 22 4.87 -0.30 3.94
N PHE A 23 3.93 -1.18 3.62
CA PHE A 23 3.46 -2.24 4.49
C PHE A 23 3.80 -3.61 3.92
N ARG A 24 4.20 -4.54 4.79
CA ARG A 24 4.10 -5.97 4.50
C ARG A 24 2.63 -6.35 4.60
N ALA A 25 2.12 -7.00 3.57
CA ALA A 25 0.72 -7.37 3.47
C ALA A 25 0.55 -8.76 2.86
N VAL A 26 -0.66 -9.29 2.98
CA VAL A 26 -1.07 -10.53 2.33
C VAL A 26 -2.30 -10.26 1.49
N GLN A 27 -2.24 -10.61 0.21
CA GLN A 27 -3.41 -10.69 -0.65
C GLN A 27 -4.13 -12.01 -0.37
N ARG A 28 -5.42 -11.94 -0.05
CA ARG A 28 -6.29 -13.12 0.10
C ARG A 28 -7.15 -13.32 -1.15
N GLY A 29 -7.25 -14.56 -1.62
CA GLY A 29 -8.05 -14.95 -2.79
C GLY A 29 -8.99 -16.12 -2.49
N ALA A 30 -9.66 -16.62 -3.53
CA ALA A 30 -10.53 -17.79 -3.43
C ALA A 30 -9.74 -19.06 -3.06
N ALA A 31 -10.44 -20.07 -2.54
CA ALA A 31 -9.89 -21.39 -2.24
C ALA A 31 -8.65 -21.39 -1.33
N GLY A 32 -8.57 -20.45 -0.37
CA GLY A 32 -7.45 -20.37 0.56
C GLY A 32 -6.15 -19.78 -0.03
N PHE A 33 -6.21 -19.24 -1.25
CA PHE A 33 -5.05 -18.57 -1.86
C PHE A 33 -4.60 -17.39 -0.99
N SER A 34 -3.31 -17.35 -0.68
CA SER A 34 -2.67 -16.22 -0.04
C SER A 34 -1.33 -15.94 -0.73
N ARG A 35 -1.04 -14.64 -0.95
CA ARG A 35 0.22 -14.19 -1.55
C ARG A 35 0.81 -13.05 -0.73
N PRO A 36 2.06 -13.13 -0.26
CA PRO A 36 2.73 -12.00 0.35
C PRO A 36 2.95 -10.89 -0.69
N VAL A 37 2.65 -9.66 -0.32
CA VAL A 37 2.80 -8.47 -1.16
C VAL A 37 3.32 -7.30 -0.33
N ALA A 38 3.92 -6.32 -0.98
CA ALA A 38 4.19 -5.01 -0.40
C ALA A 38 3.09 -4.04 -0.87
N ILE A 39 2.58 -3.20 0.04
CA ILE A 39 1.63 -2.14 -0.29
C ILE A 39 2.28 -0.79 0.03
N LYS A 40 2.43 0.05 -0.99
CA LYS A 40 2.86 1.44 -0.87
C LYS A 40 1.61 2.32 -0.73
N ARG A 41 1.51 3.12 0.33
CA ARG A 41 0.38 4.01 0.63
C ARG A 41 0.87 5.45 0.73
N ILE A 42 0.31 6.34 -0.09
CA ILE A 42 0.63 7.77 -0.08
C ILE A 42 0.27 8.38 1.29
N LEU A 43 1.11 9.27 1.79
CA LEU A 43 0.84 9.99 3.04
C LEU A 43 -0.35 10.95 2.87
N PRO A 44 -1.26 11.08 3.86
CA PRO A 44 -2.48 11.88 3.72
C PRO A 44 -2.25 13.35 3.32
N HIS A 45 -1.15 13.95 3.80
CA HIS A 45 -0.79 15.34 3.48
C HIS A 45 -0.25 15.51 2.06
N ILE A 46 0.29 14.44 1.47
CA ILE A 46 0.78 14.42 0.08
C ILE A 46 -0.37 14.13 -0.89
N ALA A 47 -1.36 13.34 -0.48
CA ALA A 47 -2.51 12.99 -1.30
C ALA A 47 -3.40 14.18 -1.70
N SER A 48 -3.15 15.38 -1.16
CA SER A 48 -3.87 16.61 -1.52
C SER A 48 -3.31 17.27 -2.79
N ASP A 49 -2.12 16.86 -3.25
CA ASP A 49 -1.47 17.39 -4.43
C ASP A 49 -1.57 16.39 -5.62
N PRO A 50 -2.34 16.73 -6.68
CA PRO A 50 -2.52 15.88 -7.85
C PRO A 50 -1.22 15.50 -8.56
N GLU A 51 -0.23 16.40 -8.64
CA GLU A 51 1.04 16.12 -9.31
C GLU A 51 1.82 15.02 -8.58
N THR A 52 1.81 15.05 -7.24
CA THR A 52 2.46 14.01 -6.46
C THR A 52 1.73 12.66 -6.55
N VAL A 53 0.41 12.67 -6.70
CA VAL A 53 -0.36 11.44 -6.96
C VAL A 53 -0.02 10.85 -8.33
N GLU A 54 0.13 11.68 -9.36
CA GLU A 54 0.54 11.22 -10.70
C GLU A 54 1.94 10.60 -10.70
N MET A 55 2.93 11.28 -10.10
CA MET A 55 4.28 10.73 -9.95
C MET A 55 4.29 9.39 -9.21
N PHE A 56 3.46 9.25 -8.18
CA PHE A 56 3.33 8.00 -7.44
C PHE A 56 2.75 6.86 -8.29
N ILE A 57 1.78 7.17 -9.16
CA ILE A 57 1.17 6.17 -10.05
C ILE A 57 2.16 5.75 -11.13
N ASP A 58 2.94 6.69 -11.67
CA ASP A 58 3.93 6.41 -12.71
C ASP A 58 5.06 5.49 -12.23
N GLU A 59 5.45 5.56 -10.95
CA GLU A 59 6.43 4.63 -10.35
C GLU A 59 5.92 3.16 -10.32
N ALA A 60 4.61 2.94 -10.43
CA ALA A 60 3.99 1.62 -10.38
C ALA A 60 3.68 1.02 -11.76
N LYS A 61 3.92 1.75 -12.86
CA LYS A 61 3.82 1.25 -14.24
C LYS A 61 5.05 0.45 -14.64
#